data_AF-A0A532BXH4-F1
#
_entry.id   AF-A0A532BXH4-F1
#
_cell.length_a   1.000
_cell.length_b   1.000
_cell.length_c   1.000
_cell.angle_alpha   90.00
_cell.angle_beta   90.00
_cell.angle_gamma   90.00
#
_symmetry.space_group_name_H-M   'P 1'
#
loop_
_entity.id
_entity.type
_entity.pdbx_description
1 polymer ?
#
loop_
_entity_poly.entity_id
_entity_poly.type
_entity_poly.pdbx_seq_one_letter_code
_entity_poly.pdbx_strand_id
1 'polypeptide(L)'
;MPTPITRKGHEALQAELDRLRKVERAKNIEAIAEARAHGDLSENAEYDAAKERQGFIESRIVELQSKLAEARIIETAGRVSETIVFGATVLVRQDRTTGVGE
;
A
#
# COMPACT_ATOMS: atom_id res chain seq x y z
N MET A 1 15.15 12.38 5.76
CA MET A 1 15.94 11.74 4.69
C MET A 1 14.96 11.05 3.75
N PRO A 2 15.06 11.21 2.43
CA PRO A 2 14.08 10.62 1.51
C PRO A 2 14.14 9.09 1.56
N THR A 3 12.98 8.44 1.60
CA THR A 3 12.88 6.98 1.68
C THR A 3 13.13 6.37 0.30
N PRO A 4 14.15 5.51 0.12
CA PRO A 4 14.37 4.86 -1.17
C PRO A 4 13.24 3.88 -1.48
N ILE A 5 12.74 3.91 -2.71
CA ILE A 5 11.72 2.98 -3.21
C ILE A 5 12.07 2.54 -4.63
N THR A 6 11.75 1.30 -4.99
CA THR A 6 11.89 0.85 -6.38
C THR A 6 10.85 1.52 -7.27
N ARG A 7 11.14 1.67 -8.57
CA ARG A 7 10.17 2.17 -9.57
C ARG A 7 8.84 1.42 -9.51
N LYS A 8 8.88 0.08 -9.49
CA LYS A 8 7.71 -0.79 -9.36
C LYS A 8 6.93 -0.52 -8.07
N GLY A 9 7.63 -0.32 -6.94
CA GLY A 9 6.99 0.02 -5.67
C GLY A 9 6.28 1.36 -5.72
N HIS A 10 6.91 2.38 -6.31
CA HIS A 10 6.30 3.70 -6.49
C HIS A 10 5.05 3.64 -7.36
N GLU A 11 5.11 2.95 -8.50
CA GLU A 11 3.95 2.75 -9.39
C GLU A 11 2.80 2.04 -8.70
N ALA A 12 3.09 1.04 -7.86
CA ALA A 12 2.06 0.34 -7.08
C ALA A 12 1.38 1.27 -6.06
N LEU A 13 2.14 2.09 -5.33
CA LEU A 13 1.58 3.06 -4.38
C LEU A 13 0.76 4.14 -5.10
N GLN A 14 1.22 4.61 -6.26
CA GLN A 14 0.48 5.56 -7.08
C GLN A 14 -0.84 4.96 -7.60
N ALA A 15 -0.81 3.71 -8.08
CA ALA A 15 -2.01 3.01 -8.54
C ALA A 15 -3.02 2.79 -7.39
N GLU A 16 -2.54 2.46 -6.20
CA GLU A 16 -3.38 2.36 -5.00
C GLU A 16 -4.03 3.70 -4.66
N LEU A 17 -3.25 4.79 -4.63
CA LEU A 17 -3.75 6.14 -4.36
C LEU A 17 -4.82 6.57 -5.36
N ASP A 18 -4.58 6.31 -6.64
CA ASP A 18 -5.51 6.60 -7.72
C ASP A 18 -6.83 5.83 -7.57
N ARG A 19 -6.76 4.53 -7.25
CA ARG A 19 -7.94 3.70 -6.99
C ARG A 19 -8.75 4.25 -5.81
N LEU A 20 -8.07 4.57 -4.70
CA LEU A 20 -8.73 5.11 -3.52
C LEU A 20 -9.46 6.43 -3.81
N ARG A 21 -8.83 7.35 -4.56
CA ARG A 21 -9.41 8.67 -4.87
C ARG A 21 -10.53 8.61 -5.91
N LYS A 22 -10.34 7.84 -6.99
CA LYS A 22 -11.25 7.84 -8.14
C LYS A 22 -12.41 6.88 -7.99
N VAL A 23 -12.23 5.80 -7.22
CA VAL A 23 -13.19 4.70 -7.13
C VAL A 23 -13.73 4.59 -5.71
N GLU A 24 -12.88 4.27 -4.75
CA GLU A 24 -13.36 3.87 -3.41
C GLU A 24 -13.97 5.02 -2.63
N ARG A 25 -13.36 6.23 -2.69
CA ARG A 25 -13.91 7.42 -2.04
C ARG A 25 -15.29 7.78 -2.58
N ALA A 26 -15.48 7.73 -3.91
CA ALA A 26 -16.76 8.03 -4.54
C ALA A 26 -17.84 7.02 -4.14
N LYS A 27 -17.53 5.71 -4.24
CA LYS A 27 -18.42 4.64 -3.78
C LYS A 27 -18.81 4.77 -2.31
N ASN A 28 -17.87 5.15 -1.45
CA ASN A 28 -18.16 5.31 -0.03
C ASN A 28 -19.08 6.51 0.25
N ILE A 29 -18.95 7.60 -0.52
CA ILE A 29 -19.88 8.74 -0.43
C ILE A 29 -21.29 8.31 -0.82
N GLU A 30 -21.43 7.54 -1.90
CA GLU A 30 -22.72 6.98 -2.33
C GLU A 30 -23.32 6.08 -1.25
N ALA A 31 -22.53 5.17 -0.67
CA ALA A 31 -22.98 4.30 0.42
C ALA A 31 -23.44 5.08 1.66
N ILE A 32 -22.75 6.16 2.04
CA ILE A 32 -23.18 7.04 3.14
C ILE A 32 -24.50 7.73 2.78
N ALA A 33 -24.66 8.19 1.54
CA ALA A 33 -25.88 8.86 1.09
C ALA A 33 -27.09 7.91 1.09
N GLU A 34 -26.89 6.68 0.62
CA GLU A 34 -27.90 5.62 0.63
C GLU A 34 -28.29 5.25 2.07
N ALA A 35 -27.32 4.99 2.94
CA ALA A 35 -27.57 4.68 4.35
C ALA A 35 -28.34 5.81 5.05
N ARG A 36 -28.07 7.08 4.72
CA ARG A 36 -28.82 8.24 5.24
C ARG A 36 -30.28 8.31 4.77
N ALA A 37 -30.58 7.79 3.59
CA ALA A 37 -31.94 7.79 3.06
C ALA A 37 -32.88 6.83 3.81
N HIS A 38 -32.35 5.85 4.55
CA HIS A 38 -33.13 4.88 5.32
C HIS A 38 -33.74 5.45 6.62
N GLY A 39 -33.46 6.71 6.96
CA GLY A 39 -34.24 7.51 7.93
C GLY A 39 -33.94 7.25 9.40
N ASP A 40 -33.90 6.00 9.86
CA ASP A 40 -33.43 5.67 11.20
C ASP A 40 -31.93 5.42 11.18
N LEU A 41 -31.16 6.42 11.64
CA LEU A 41 -29.70 6.36 11.69
C LEU A 41 -29.18 5.78 13.01
N SER A 42 -30.03 5.61 14.01
CA SER A 42 -29.62 5.23 15.37
C SER A 42 -29.31 3.73 15.52
N GLU A 43 -29.85 2.90 14.62
CA GLU A 43 -29.58 1.46 14.51
C GLU A 43 -28.92 1.06 13.17
N ASN A 44 -28.47 2.04 12.38
CA ASN A 44 -28.02 1.82 11.02
C ASN A 44 -26.55 1.37 10.96
N ALA A 45 -26.35 0.06 11.09
CA ALA A 45 -25.03 -0.56 11.03
C ALA A 45 -24.29 -0.25 9.70
N GLU A 46 -25.02 -0.13 8.59
CA GLU A 46 -24.48 0.24 7.29
C GLU A 46 -23.91 1.67 7.28
N TYR A 47 -24.58 2.62 7.95
CA TYR A 47 -24.10 3.99 8.09
C TYR A 47 -22.80 4.04 8.90
N ASP A 48 -22.77 3.37 10.05
CA ASP A 48 -21.59 3.32 10.91
C ASP A 48 -20.41 2.66 10.20
N ALA A 49 -20.63 1.54 9.52
CA ALA A 49 -19.61 0.87 8.72
C ALA A 49 -19.09 1.75 7.58
N ALA A 50 -19.97 2.49 6.89
CA ALA A 50 -19.58 3.41 5.82
C ALA A 50 -18.79 4.62 6.35
N LYS A 51 -19.12 5.11 7.56
CA LYS A 51 -18.37 6.16 8.25
C LYS A 51 -16.99 5.69 8.71
N GLU A 52 -16.88 4.48 9.23
CA GLU A 52 -15.59 3.88 9.60
C GLU A 52 -14.71 3.68 8.36
N ARG A 53 -15.27 3.11 7.29
CA ARG A 53 -14.61 2.95 6.00
C ARG A 53 -14.14 4.30 5.44
N GLN A 54 -14.93 5.37 5.59
CA GLN A 54 -14.52 6.72 5.21
C GLN A 54 -13.22 7.11 5.92
N GLY A 55 -13.16 6.91 7.25
CA GLY A 55 -11.96 7.18 8.04
C GLY A 55 -10.74 6.43 7.51
N PHE A 56 -10.88 5.12 7.27
CA PHE A 56 -9.79 4.31 6.72
C PHE A 56 -9.31 4.79 5.34
N ILE A 57 -10.23 5.10 4.43
CA ILE A 57 -9.88 5.59 3.09
C ILE A 57 -9.10 6.90 3.20
N GLU A 58 -9.56 7.84 4.01
CA GLU A 58 -8.90 9.14 4.17
C GLU A 58 -7.53 9.02 4.83
N SER A 59 -7.42 8.23 5.91
CA SER A 59 -6.14 7.97 6.56
C SER A 59 -5.13 7.31 5.61
N ARG A 60 -5.57 6.34 4.80
CA ARG A 60 -4.71 5.67 3.82
C ARG A 60 -4.27 6.59 2.70
N ILE A 61 -5.15 7.48 2.22
CA ILE A 61 -4.80 8.47 1.20
C ILE A 61 -3.71 9.41 1.72
N VAL A 62 -3.86 9.93 2.94
CA VAL A 62 -2.84 10.80 3.57
C VAL A 62 -1.51 10.07 3.71
N GLU A 63 -1.54 8.83 4.22
CA GLU A 63 -0.34 8.00 4.36
C GLU A 63 0.38 7.81 3.02
N LEU A 64 -0.35 7.44 1.96
CA LEU A 64 0.22 7.23 0.62
C LEU A 64 0.76 8.52 0.02
N GLN A 65 0.07 9.64 0.20
CA GLN A 65 0.55 10.96 -0.26
C GLN A 65 1.86 11.35 0.42
N SER A 66 1.96 11.19 1.74
CA SER A 66 3.20 11.45 2.47
C SER A 66 4.34 10.55 2.00
N LYS A 67 4.07 9.24 1.86
CA LYS A 67 5.06 8.27 1.36
C LYS A 67 5.56 8.60 -0.04
N LEU A 68 4.66 8.97 -0.95
CA LEU A 68 5.02 9.35 -2.32
C LEU A 68 5.78 10.68 -2.36
N ALA A 69 5.45 11.64 -1.50
CA ALA A 69 6.15 12.93 -1.42
C ALA A 69 7.59 12.80 -0.89
N GLU A 70 7.83 11.87 0.03
CA GLU A 70 9.15 11.62 0.62
C GLU A 70 9.99 10.58 -0.15
N ALA A 71 9.37 9.90 -1.13
CA ALA A 71 10.00 8.82 -1.85
C ALA A 71 11.10 9.30 -2.82
N ARG A 72 12.24 8.60 -2.79
CA ARG A 72 13.26 8.67 -3.83
C ARG A 72 13.26 7.38 -4.63
N ILE A 73 12.88 7.46 -5.89
CA ILE A 73 12.91 6.31 -6.79
C ILE A 73 14.36 5.89 -7.03
N ILE A 74 14.65 4.61 -6.82
CA ILE A 74 15.91 3.96 -7.14
C ILE A 74 15.71 2.89 -8.22
N GLU A 75 16.70 2.77 -9.10
CA GLU A 75 16.74 1.72 -10.12
C GLU A 75 17.83 0.71 -9.77
N THR A 76 17.43 -0.54 -9.57
CA THR A 76 18.33 -1.66 -9.23
C THR A 76 18.48 -2.66 -10.38
N ALA A 77 17.71 -2.51 -11.45
CA ALA A 77 17.77 -3.39 -12.62
C ALA A 77 19.13 -3.24 -13.32
N GLY A 78 19.81 -4.37 -13.57
CA GLY A 78 21.06 -4.43 -14.33
C GLY A 78 22.34 -4.10 -13.55
N ARG A 79 22.27 -3.80 -12.26
CA ARG A 79 23.46 -3.62 -11.42
C ARG A 79 23.89 -4.96 -10.81
N VAL A 80 24.96 -5.54 -11.34
CA VAL A 80 25.73 -6.57 -10.66
C VAL A 80 26.61 -5.86 -9.63
N SER A 81 26.39 -6.15 -8.35
CA SER A 81 27.15 -5.58 -7.24
C SER A 81 27.62 -6.72 -6.35
N GLU A 82 28.89 -6.70 -5.95
CA GLU A 82 29.44 -7.63 -4.95
C GLU A 82 28.83 -7.38 -3.55
N THR A 83 28.25 -6.20 -3.34
CA THR A 83 27.55 -5.82 -2.11
C THR A 83 26.04 -5.82 -2.32
N ILE A 84 25.31 -6.48 -1.43
CA ILE A 84 23.84 -6.47 -1.41
C ILE A 84 23.34 -5.09 -0.97
N VAL A 85 22.52 -4.46 -1.80
CA VAL A 85 21.92 -3.14 -1.54
C VAL A 85 20.39 -3.21 -1.54
N PHE A 86 19.74 -2.16 -1.04
CA PHE A 86 18.28 -2.08 -1.03
C PHE A 86 17.70 -2.25 -2.46
N GLY A 87 16.75 -3.18 -2.61
CA GLY A 87 16.13 -3.53 -3.89
C GLY A 87 16.92 -4.52 -4.76
N ALA A 88 18.02 -5.10 -4.25
CA ALA A 88 18.74 -6.17 -4.92
C ALA A 88 17.91 -7.48 -4.91
N THR A 89 17.90 -8.18 -6.05
CA THR A 89 17.40 -9.56 -6.14
C THR A 89 18.59 -10.49 -6.03
N VAL A 90 18.60 -11.37 -5.03
CA VAL A 90 19.70 -12.32 -4.81
C VAL A 90 19.24 -13.75 -5.05
N LEU A 91 20.09 -14.53 -5.72
CA LEU A 91 19.89 -15.97 -5.85
C LEU A 91 20.65 -16.65 -4.71
N VAL A 92 19.93 -17.30 -3.79
CA VAL A 92 20.52 -18.07 -2.70
C VAL A 92 20.62 -19.52 -3.11
N ARG A 93 21.82 -20.09 -3.05
CA ARG A 93 22.03 -21.55 -3.17
C ARG A 93 22.14 -22.15 -1.79
N GLN A 94 21.32 -23.15 -1.51
CA GLN A 94 21.43 -23.93 -0.27
C GLN A 94 22.38 -25.11 -0.51
N ASP A 95 23.60 -25.02 0.03
CA ASP A 95 24.53 -26.14 0.03
C ASP A 95 24.22 -27.02 1.26
N ARG A 96 23.84 -28.28 1.05
CA ARG A 96 23.67 -29.27 2.13
C ARG A 96 25.05 -29.68 2.61
N THR A 97 25.51 -29.14 3.74
CA THR A 97 26.64 -29.71 4.47
C THR A 97 26.15 -30.95 5.19
N THR A 98 26.37 -32.13 4.59
CA THR A 98 26.26 -33.39 5.32
C THR A 98 27.40 -33.41 6.33
N GLY A 99 27.10 -33.19 7.61
CA GLY A 99 28.06 -33.43 8.67
C GLY A 99 28.51 -34.88 8.59
N VAL A 100 29.77 -35.09 8.22
CA VAL A 100 30.42 -36.38 8.45
C VAL A 100 30.63 -36.43 9.96
N GLY A 101 29.71 -37.10 10.64
CA GLY A 101 29.94 -37.54 12.01
C GLY A 101 30.97 -38.65 11.98
N GLU A 102 32.12 -38.41 12.62
CA GLU A 102 32.98 -39.46 13.17
C GLU A 102 32.54 -39.79 14.59
#